data_AF-A0A1S4BGB8-F1
#
_entry.id   AF-A0A1S4BGB8-F1
#
_cell.length_a   1.000
_cell.length_b   1.000
_cell.length_c   1.000
_cell.angle_alpha   90.00
_cell.angle_beta   90.00
_cell.angle_gamma   90.00
#
_symmetry.space_group_name_H-M   'P 1'
#
loop_
_entity.id
_entity.type
_entity.pdbx_description
1 polymer ?
#
loop_
_entity_poly.entity_id
_entity_poly.type
_entity_poly.pdbx_seq_one_letter_code
_entity_poly.pdbx_strand_id
1 'polypeptide(L)'
;MNQRTTIDLDQGWQFMQRGITKLKNILEGLPEPQFSSEDYMMLYTTIYNMCTQKPPHDYSQQLYDKYRESFEEYITATVLPSLREKHDEFMLRELVKRWSNHKVMVRWLSRFFHYLDRYFIARRSLPGLNEVGLTCFRDLVYQELNGKVRDAVISLIDQEREGEQIDRALLKNVLDIFVEIGMGQMDYYENDFEAAMLKDTAAYYSRKASNWILEDSCPDYMLKAEECLKREKDRVSHYLHSSSETKLLEKVQHELLSVYATQLLEKEHSGCHALLRDDKVEDLSRMYRLFSKIPRGLDPVASIFKQHVTAEGTALVKQAEDAASNKKKWLNVLHSI
;
A
#
# COMPACT_ATOMS: atom_id res chain seq x y z
N MET A 1 26.64 -38.29 40.39
CA MET A 1 26.41 -38.26 38.92
C MET A 1 24.96 -38.64 38.67
N ASN A 2 24.06 -37.66 38.52
CA ASN A 2 22.69 -37.98 38.11
C ASN A 2 22.75 -38.41 36.65
N GLN A 3 22.50 -39.70 36.38
CA GLN A 3 22.31 -40.20 35.03
C GLN A 3 21.13 -39.42 34.43
N ARG A 4 21.39 -38.53 33.47
CA ARG A 4 20.32 -37.96 32.65
C ARG A 4 19.72 -39.12 31.87
N THR A 5 18.49 -39.48 32.19
CA THR A 5 17.72 -40.47 31.44
C THR A 5 17.59 -40.00 30.00
N THR A 6 17.95 -40.85 29.04
CA THR A 6 17.76 -40.56 27.61
C THR A 6 16.26 -40.47 27.32
N ILE A 7 15.82 -39.36 26.74
CA ILE A 7 14.47 -39.16 26.23
C ILE A 7 14.47 -39.62 24.78
N ASP A 8 13.64 -40.61 24.45
CA ASP A 8 13.43 -41.03 23.07
C ASP A 8 12.73 -39.93 22.24
N LEU A 9 12.98 -39.90 20.94
CA LEU A 9 12.39 -38.90 20.04
C LEU A 9 10.87 -38.90 20.11
N ASP A 10 10.23 -40.06 20.04
CA ASP A 10 8.77 -40.15 19.99
C ASP A 10 8.15 -39.74 21.32
N GLN A 11 8.76 -40.15 22.43
CA GLN A 11 8.31 -39.79 23.77
C GLN A 11 8.42 -38.29 24.01
N GLY A 12 9.58 -37.70 23.70
CA GLY A 12 9.81 -36.27 23.86
C GLY A 12 8.92 -35.45 22.93
N TRP A 13 8.74 -35.92 21.70
CA TRP A 13 7.88 -35.25 20.72
C TRP A 13 6.40 -35.30 21.12
N GLN A 14 5.89 -36.43 21.62
CA GLN A 14 4.51 -36.50 22.13
C GLN A 14 4.26 -35.51 23.25
N PHE A 15 5.25 -35.28 24.13
CA PHE A 15 5.15 -34.25 25.16
C PHE A 15 5.09 -32.84 24.55
N MET A 16 5.98 -32.55 23.60
CA MET A 16 5.97 -31.27 22.87
C MET A 16 4.66 -31.04 22.11
N GLN A 17 4.12 -32.07 21.47
CA GLN A 17 2.84 -32.02 20.76
C GLN A 17 1.69 -31.61 21.68
N ARG A 18 1.65 -32.04 22.94
CA ARG A 18 0.63 -31.57 23.89
C ARG A 18 0.73 -30.07 24.13
N GLY A 19 1.95 -29.55 24.29
CA GLY A 19 2.20 -28.11 24.40
C GLY A 19 1.80 -27.36 23.13
N ILE A 20 2.15 -27.90 21.96
CA ILE A 20 1.78 -27.31 20.67
C ILE A 20 0.25 -27.32 20.47
N THR A 21 -0.44 -28.40 20.80
CA THR A 21 -1.91 -28.50 20.74
C THR A 21 -2.58 -27.52 21.70
N LYS A 22 -2.08 -27.40 22.95
CA LYS A 22 -2.53 -26.37 23.88
C LYS A 22 -2.41 -24.97 23.27
N LEU A 23 -1.28 -24.66 22.63
CA LEU A 23 -1.09 -23.39 21.92
C LEU A 23 -2.08 -23.22 20.76
N LYS A 24 -2.26 -24.24 19.90
CA LYS A 24 -3.24 -24.21 18.80
C LYS A 24 -4.66 -23.93 19.33
N ASN A 25 -5.06 -24.60 20.41
CA ASN A 25 -6.36 -24.38 21.06
C ASN A 25 -6.52 -22.93 21.57
N ILE A 26 -5.50 -22.37 22.22
CA ILE A 26 -5.52 -20.96 22.68
C ILE A 26 -5.69 -20.00 21.48
N LEU A 27 -4.98 -20.24 20.38
CA LEU A 27 -5.05 -19.42 19.16
C LEU A 27 -6.44 -19.49 18.50
N GLU A 28 -7.08 -20.66 18.55
CA GLU A 28 -8.43 -20.87 18.04
C GLU A 28 -9.53 -20.39 19.02
N GLY A 29 -9.15 -19.87 20.19
CA GLY A 29 -10.10 -19.39 21.20
C GLY A 29 -10.84 -20.51 21.93
N LEU A 30 -10.33 -21.73 21.89
CA LEU A 30 -10.88 -22.85 22.64
C LEU A 30 -10.53 -22.72 24.14
N PRO A 31 -11.35 -23.27 25.06
CA PRO A 31 -11.08 -23.19 26.49
C PRO A 31 -9.79 -23.92 26.88
N GLU A 32 -8.72 -23.15 27.12
CA GLU A 32 -7.43 -23.63 27.60
C GLU A 32 -6.82 -22.62 28.59
N PRO A 33 -6.18 -23.09 29.68
CA PRO A 33 -5.37 -22.21 30.52
C PRO A 33 -4.21 -21.61 29.71
N GLN A 34 -3.85 -20.37 30.04
CA GLN A 34 -2.63 -19.75 29.52
C GLN A 34 -1.38 -20.54 29.93
N PHE A 35 -0.29 -20.37 29.20
CA PHE A 35 0.99 -20.97 29.56
C PHE A 35 1.51 -20.38 30.88
N SER A 36 1.76 -21.26 31.84
CA SER A 36 2.48 -20.90 33.06
C SER A 36 4.00 -20.88 32.84
N SER A 37 4.74 -20.28 33.77
CA SER A 37 6.20 -20.37 33.77
C SER A 37 6.68 -21.82 33.87
N GLU A 38 5.93 -22.67 34.57
CA GLU A 38 6.22 -24.11 34.68
C GLU A 38 6.04 -24.83 33.34
N ASP A 39 4.93 -24.57 32.63
CA ASP A 39 4.69 -25.15 31.30
C ASP A 39 5.83 -24.79 30.34
N TYR A 40 6.22 -23.50 30.33
CA TYR A 40 7.34 -23.02 29.52
C TYR A 40 8.64 -23.74 29.89
N MET A 41 8.94 -23.83 31.19
CA MET A 41 10.17 -24.48 31.66
C MET A 41 10.21 -25.95 31.29
N MET A 42 9.09 -26.68 31.40
CA MET A 42 9.02 -28.09 31.02
C MET A 42 9.24 -28.29 29.53
N LEU A 43 8.56 -27.52 28.68
CA LEU A 43 8.69 -27.61 27.21
C LEU A 43 10.11 -27.24 26.76
N TYR A 44 10.66 -26.13 27.24
CA TYR A 44 12.03 -25.71 26.93
C TYR A 44 13.06 -26.75 27.40
N THR A 45 12.93 -27.24 28.64
CA THR A 45 13.86 -28.22 29.22
C THR A 45 13.82 -29.53 28.45
N THR A 46 12.64 -29.92 27.94
CA THR A 46 12.49 -31.12 27.11
C THR A 46 13.29 -30.99 25.82
N ILE A 47 13.13 -29.89 25.08
CA ILE A 47 13.92 -29.61 23.87
C ILE A 47 15.42 -29.56 24.21
N TYR A 48 15.81 -28.82 25.25
CA TYR A 48 17.20 -28.74 25.70
C TYR A 48 17.81 -30.11 25.99
N ASN A 49 17.10 -30.98 26.72
CA ASN A 49 17.60 -32.31 27.05
C ASN A 49 17.75 -33.18 25.79
N MET A 50 16.76 -33.18 24.90
CA MET A 50 16.81 -33.93 23.64
C MET A 50 17.93 -33.46 22.71
N CYS A 51 18.29 -32.17 22.74
CA CYS A 51 19.40 -31.62 21.95
C CYS A 51 20.78 -31.76 22.62
N THR A 52 20.85 -32.08 23.91
CA THR A 52 22.12 -32.24 24.66
C THR A 52 22.47 -33.68 24.98
N GLN A 53 21.63 -34.62 24.53
CA GLN A 53 21.88 -36.05 24.59
C GLN A 53 23.10 -36.44 23.75
N LYS A 54 23.81 -37.50 24.19
CA LYS A 54 24.97 -38.02 23.45
C LYS A 54 24.50 -38.76 22.20
N PRO A 55 25.30 -38.77 21.12
CA PRO A 55 25.06 -39.64 19.97
C PRO A 55 24.84 -41.11 20.41
N PRO A 56 23.89 -41.84 19.80
CA PRO A 56 23.08 -41.49 18.62
C PRO A 56 21.79 -40.70 18.92
N HIS A 57 21.56 -40.26 20.16
CA HIS A 57 20.29 -39.67 20.62
C HIS A 57 20.27 -38.13 20.61
N ASP A 58 21.16 -37.49 19.85
CA ASP A 58 21.07 -36.05 19.58
C ASP A 58 20.00 -35.83 18.51
N TYR A 59 18.87 -35.25 18.92
CA TYR A 59 17.72 -35.06 18.04
C TYR A 59 17.60 -33.63 17.50
N SER A 60 18.68 -32.84 17.52
CA SER A 60 18.62 -31.41 17.18
C SER A 60 18.12 -31.17 15.74
N GLN A 61 18.56 -31.98 14.77
CA GLN A 61 18.10 -31.89 13.38
C GLN A 61 16.62 -32.25 13.27
N GLN A 62 16.21 -33.37 13.86
CA GLN A 62 14.82 -33.84 13.81
C GLN A 62 13.87 -32.85 14.49
N LEU A 63 14.29 -32.22 15.60
CA LEU A 63 13.50 -31.20 16.29
C LEU A 63 13.39 -29.90 15.47
N TYR A 64 14.42 -29.54 14.71
CA TYR A 64 14.36 -28.43 13.76
C TYR A 64 13.37 -28.71 12.63
N ASP A 65 13.36 -29.94 12.09
CA ASP A 65 12.40 -30.34 11.05
C ASP A 65 10.97 -30.39 11.61
N LYS A 66 10.79 -30.96 12.81
CA LYS A 66 9.50 -31.00 13.53
C LYS A 66 8.94 -29.62 13.87
N TYR A 67 9.81 -28.64 14.13
CA TYR A 67 9.40 -27.25 14.31
C TYR A 67 8.69 -26.72 13.06
N ARG A 68 9.26 -26.94 11.87
CA ARG A 68 8.66 -26.57 10.59
C ARG A 68 7.34 -27.31 10.36
N GLU A 69 7.35 -28.64 10.52
CA GLU A 69 6.17 -29.50 10.33
C GLU A 69 4.98 -29.04 11.19
N SER A 70 5.24 -28.52 12.39
CA SER A 70 4.18 -28.04 13.30
C SER A 70 3.40 -26.85 12.74
N PHE A 71 4.07 -25.95 11.99
CA PHE A 71 3.39 -24.87 11.28
C PHE A 71 2.66 -25.37 10.06
N GLU A 72 3.31 -26.22 9.25
CA GLU A 72 2.73 -26.76 8.03
C GLU A 72 1.42 -27.51 8.33
N GLU A 73 1.42 -28.38 9.34
CA GLU A 73 0.23 -29.11 9.80
C GLU A 73 -0.90 -28.15 10.22
N TYR A 74 -0.59 -27.14 11.03
CA TYR A 74 -1.59 -26.18 11.49
C TYR A 74 -2.16 -25.34 10.34
N ILE A 75 -1.28 -24.91 9.43
CA ILE A 75 -1.67 -24.11 8.27
C ILE A 75 -2.59 -24.92 7.36
N THR A 76 -2.20 -26.15 7.02
CA THR A 76 -2.96 -27.01 6.12
C THR A 76 -4.28 -27.48 6.74
N ALA A 77 -4.29 -27.84 8.02
CA ALA A 77 -5.48 -28.41 8.66
C ALA A 77 -6.50 -27.35 9.12
N THR A 78 -6.06 -26.12 9.41
CA THR A 78 -6.93 -25.11 10.06
C THR A 78 -6.93 -23.78 9.33
N VAL A 79 -5.76 -23.20 9.05
CA VAL A 79 -5.66 -21.84 8.48
C VAL A 79 -6.20 -21.78 7.06
N LEU A 80 -5.68 -22.61 6.16
CA LEU A 80 -6.08 -22.60 4.75
C LEU A 80 -7.56 -22.90 4.53
N PRO A 81 -8.17 -23.94 5.15
CA PRO A 81 -9.61 -24.17 5.04
C PRO A 81 -10.43 -22.94 5.46
N SER A 82 -10.10 -22.31 6.60
CA SER A 82 -10.84 -21.15 7.12
C SER A 82 -10.79 -19.91 6.23
N LEU A 83 -9.74 -19.79 5.40
CA LEU A 83 -9.54 -18.71 4.43
C LEU A 83 -10.23 -19.02 3.11
N ARG A 84 -10.13 -20.28 2.63
CA ARG A 84 -10.74 -20.73 1.37
C ARG A 84 -12.26 -20.67 1.37
N GLU A 85 -12.87 -20.82 2.54
CA GLU A 85 -14.33 -20.74 2.73
C GLU A 85 -14.88 -19.31 2.74
N LYS A 86 -14.01 -18.29 2.82
CA LYS A 86 -14.41 -16.89 2.88
C LYS A 86 -14.01 -16.13 1.61
N HIS A 87 -14.72 -15.05 1.34
CA HIS A 87 -14.47 -14.17 0.20
C HIS A 87 -14.43 -12.71 0.63
N ASP A 88 -13.83 -11.87 -0.22
CA ASP A 88 -13.79 -10.42 -0.11
C ASP A 88 -13.41 -9.94 1.31
N GLU A 89 -14.17 -9.02 1.89
CA GLU A 89 -13.89 -8.43 3.19
C GLU A 89 -13.81 -9.48 4.33
N PHE A 90 -14.65 -10.52 4.28
CA PHE A 90 -14.61 -11.58 5.29
C PHE A 90 -13.32 -12.42 5.21
N MET A 91 -12.82 -12.65 4.00
CA MET A 91 -11.52 -13.29 3.79
C MET A 91 -10.39 -12.40 4.31
N LEU A 92 -10.45 -11.10 4.08
CA LEU A 92 -9.46 -10.14 4.60
C LEU A 92 -9.41 -10.13 6.13
N ARG A 93 -10.57 -10.09 6.79
CA ARG A 93 -10.67 -10.13 8.26
C ARG A 93 -10.09 -11.43 8.82
N GLU A 94 -10.39 -12.57 8.18
CA GLU A 94 -9.84 -13.85 8.56
C GLU A 94 -8.32 -13.89 8.34
N LEU A 95 -7.81 -13.37 7.23
CA LEU A 95 -6.37 -13.33 6.94
C LEU A 95 -5.62 -12.54 8.02
N VAL A 96 -6.12 -11.37 8.42
CA VAL A 96 -5.52 -10.57 9.50
C VAL A 96 -5.52 -11.33 10.82
N LYS A 97 -6.63 -11.99 11.17
CA LYS A 97 -6.70 -12.85 12.36
C LYS A 97 -5.68 -13.98 12.29
N ARG A 98 -5.60 -14.69 11.17
CA ARG A 98 -4.71 -15.84 10.97
C ARG A 98 -3.25 -15.43 11.01
N TRP A 99 -2.89 -14.30 10.41
CA TRP A 99 -1.54 -13.76 10.48
C TRP A 99 -1.15 -13.35 11.90
N SER A 100 -2.04 -12.68 12.64
CA SER A 100 -1.81 -12.33 14.04
C SER A 100 -1.59 -13.57 14.92
N ASN A 101 -2.45 -14.59 14.77
CA ASN A 101 -2.32 -15.87 15.45
C ASN A 101 -1.00 -16.57 15.09
N HIS A 102 -0.62 -16.54 13.81
CA HIS A 102 0.64 -17.12 13.34
C HIS A 102 1.85 -16.44 13.98
N LYS A 103 1.87 -15.10 14.05
CA LYS A 103 2.94 -14.37 14.75
C LYS A 103 3.04 -14.76 16.24
N VAL A 104 1.91 -15.00 16.91
CA VAL A 104 1.91 -15.50 18.30
C VAL A 104 2.46 -16.92 18.36
N MET A 105 2.09 -17.79 17.44
CA MET A 105 2.61 -19.16 17.35
C MET A 105 4.13 -19.17 17.14
N VAL A 106 4.63 -18.35 16.20
CA VAL A 106 6.08 -18.19 15.95
C VAL A 106 6.81 -17.75 17.22
N ARG A 107 6.29 -16.76 17.95
CA ARG A 107 6.90 -16.29 19.20
C ARG A 107 7.00 -17.39 20.26
N TRP A 108 5.92 -18.17 20.47
CA TRP A 108 5.92 -19.22 21.49
C TRP A 108 6.77 -20.42 21.09
N LEU A 109 6.65 -20.91 19.86
CA LEU A 109 7.48 -22.03 19.41
C LEU A 109 8.96 -21.64 19.37
N SER A 110 9.31 -20.44 18.91
CA SER A 110 10.70 -19.98 18.95
C SER A 110 11.27 -19.95 20.38
N ARG A 111 10.42 -19.66 21.38
CA ARG A 111 10.82 -19.72 22.81
C ARG A 111 11.04 -21.15 23.29
N PHE A 112 10.12 -22.08 22.98
CA PHE A 112 10.27 -23.48 23.38
C PHE A 112 11.50 -24.12 22.73
N PHE A 113 11.79 -23.77 21.48
CA PHE A 113 12.90 -24.33 20.69
C PHE A 113 14.18 -23.48 20.73
N HIS A 114 14.24 -22.45 21.58
CA HIS A 114 15.31 -21.44 21.57
C HIS A 114 16.74 -22.01 21.68
N TYR A 115 16.89 -23.20 22.28
CA TYR A 115 18.20 -23.88 22.31
C TYR A 115 18.75 -24.15 20.89
N LEU A 116 17.89 -24.51 19.94
CA LEU A 116 18.28 -24.77 18.56
C LEU A 116 18.87 -23.52 17.90
N ASP A 117 18.23 -22.35 18.03
CA ASP A 117 18.74 -21.07 17.51
C ASP A 117 20.14 -20.78 18.04
N ARG A 118 20.32 -20.93 19.36
CA ARG A 118 21.57 -20.53 20.02
C ARG A 118 22.75 -21.45 19.68
N TYR A 119 22.52 -22.75 19.47
CA TYR A 119 23.62 -23.72 19.38
C TYR A 119 23.60 -24.54 18.10
N PHE A 120 22.47 -25.08 17.68
CA PHE A 120 22.41 -25.99 16.52
C PHE A 120 22.43 -25.20 15.20
N ILE A 121 21.51 -24.26 15.06
CA ILE A 121 21.33 -23.42 13.86
C ILE A 121 22.57 -22.56 13.65
N ALA A 122 23.07 -21.89 14.70
CA ALA A 122 24.27 -21.07 14.63
C ALA A 122 25.52 -21.84 14.15
N ARG A 123 25.67 -23.12 14.53
CA ARG A 123 26.81 -23.96 14.10
C ARG A 123 26.70 -24.45 12.66
N ARG A 124 25.48 -24.60 12.14
CA ARG A 124 25.21 -25.13 10.80
C ARG A 124 24.86 -24.07 9.77
N SER A 125 24.79 -22.80 10.17
CA SER A 125 24.36 -21.68 9.32
C SER A 125 23.01 -21.92 8.67
N LEU A 126 22.07 -22.50 9.43
CA LEU A 126 20.69 -22.70 8.99
C LEU A 126 19.85 -21.42 9.19
N PRO A 127 18.71 -21.29 8.50
CA PRO A 127 17.73 -20.23 8.80
C PRO A 127 17.27 -20.25 10.27
N GLY A 128 17.07 -19.08 10.86
CA GLY A 128 16.62 -18.96 12.24
C GLY A 128 15.17 -19.43 12.43
N LEU A 129 14.80 -19.85 13.64
CA LEU A 129 13.43 -20.34 13.92
C LEU A 129 12.36 -19.30 13.57
N ASN A 130 12.62 -18.02 13.83
CA ASN A 130 11.69 -16.95 13.50
C ASN A 130 11.48 -16.84 11.98
N GLU A 131 12.57 -16.85 11.21
CA GLU A 131 12.55 -16.81 9.75
C GLU A 131 11.82 -18.02 9.16
N VAL A 132 12.11 -19.23 9.66
CA VAL A 132 11.41 -20.47 9.25
C VAL A 132 9.91 -20.34 9.52
N GLY A 133 9.53 -19.89 10.71
CA GLY A 133 8.13 -19.75 11.10
C GLY A 133 7.38 -18.78 10.19
N LEU A 134 7.94 -17.60 9.91
CA LEU A 134 7.32 -16.61 9.01
C LEU A 134 7.26 -17.13 7.55
N THR A 135 8.33 -17.79 7.10
CA THR A 135 8.43 -18.39 5.76
C THR A 135 7.36 -19.46 5.53
N CYS A 136 7.00 -20.27 6.53
CA CYS A 136 5.91 -21.24 6.36
C CYS A 136 4.58 -20.58 5.98
N PHE A 137 4.24 -19.44 6.59
CA PHE A 137 3.01 -18.72 6.23
C PHE A 137 3.13 -18.06 4.87
N ARG A 138 4.31 -17.52 4.54
CA ARG A 138 4.59 -16.96 3.22
C ARG A 138 4.32 -17.98 2.12
N ASP A 139 4.97 -19.13 2.23
CA ASP A 139 5.03 -20.12 1.16
C ASP A 139 3.72 -20.89 1.02
N LEU A 140 2.98 -21.09 2.13
CA LEU A 140 1.73 -21.85 2.11
C LEU A 140 0.46 -20.99 2.00
N VAL A 141 0.42 -19.83 2.66
CA VAL A 141 -0.80 -19.01 2.73
C VAL A 141 -0.72 -17.82 1.79
N TYR A 142 0.35 -17.02 1.91
CA TYR A 142 0.48 -15.79 1.13
C TYR A 142 0.63 -16.08 -0.37
N GLN A 143 1.44 -17.05 -0.77
CA GLN A 143 1.60 -17.42 -2.18
C GLN A 143 0.29 -17.89 -2.82
N GLU A 144 -0.57 -18.58 -2.06
CA GLU A 144 -1.87 -19.04 -2.56
C GLU A 144 -2.89 -17.90 -2.68
N LEU A 145 -2.89 -16.96 -1.73
CA LEU A 145 -3.98 -16.00 -1.57
C LEU A 145 -3.66 -14.58 -2.06
N ASN A 146 -2.40 -14.22 -2.31
CA ASN A 146 -2.00 -12.84 -2.61
C ASN A 146 -2.84 -12.21 -3.73
N GLY A 147 -3.16 -12.94 -4.80
CA GLY A 147 -3.95 -12.43 -5.92
C GLY A 147 -5.36 -12.06 -5.50
N LYS A 148 -6.06 -12.97 -4.80
CA LYS A 148 -7.42 -12.72 -4.30
C LYS A 148 -7.47 -11.59 -3.29
N VAL A 149 -6.47 -11.55 -2.39
CA VAL A 149 -6.34 -10.52 -1.35
C VAL A 149 -6.13 -9.16 -1.99
N ARG A 150 -5.20 -9.06 -2.94
CA ARG A 150 -4.93 -7.84 -3.71
C ARG A 150 -6.18 -7.35 -4.43
N ASP A 151 -6.88 -8.24 -5.13
CA ASP A 151 -8.04 -7.85 -5.93
C ASP A 151 -9.17 -7.35 -5.00
N ALA A 152 -9.38 -7.99 -3.84
CA ALA A 152 -10.34 -7.53 -2.82
C ALA A 152 -9.94 -6.17 -2.22
N VAL A 153 -8.65 -5.96 -1.93
CA VAL A 153 -8.12 -4.69 -1.42
C VAL A 153 -8.32 -3.55 -2.43
N ILE A 154 -8.02 -3.78 -3.71
CA ILE A 154 -8.22 -2.80 -4.78
C ILE A 154 -9.71 -2.48 -4.92
N SER A 155 -10.58 -3.50 -4.87
CA SER A 155 -12.03 -3.29 -4.88
C SER A 155 -12.53 -2.40 -3.75
N LEU A 156 -12.00 -2.55 -2.52
CA LEU A 156 -12.35 -1.67 -1.39
C LEU A 156 -11.85 -0.24 -1.61
N ILE A 157 -10.67 -0.04 -2.20
CA ILE A 157 -10.14 1.28 -2.54
C ILE A 157 -11.07 1.97 -3.56
N ASP A 158 -11.53 1.24 -4.57
CA ASP A 158 -12.45 1.76 -5.58
C ASP A 158 -13.84 2.10 -5.02
N GLN A 159 -14.39 1.27 -4.13
CA GLN A 159 -15.61 1.59 -3.39
C GLN A 159 -15.47 2.91 -2.61
N GLU A 160 -14.34 3.09 -1.91
CA GLU A 160 -14.08 4.35 -1.21
C GLU A 160 -13.89 5.54 -2.17
N ARG A 161 -13.37 5.33 -3.38
CA ARG A 161 -13.31 6.37 -4.42
C ARG A 161 -14.69 6.84 -4.83
N GLU A 162 -15.62 5.93 -5.00
CA GLU A 162 -17.03 6.22 -5.28
C GLU A 162 -17.82 6.74 -4.06
N GLY A 163 -17.19 6.81 -2.89
CA GLY A 163 -17.74 7.45 -1.68
C GLY A 163 -18.37 6.48 -0.68
N GLU A 164 -18.21 5.18 -0.89
CA GLU A 164 -18.63 4.17 0.07
C GLU A 164 -17.77 4.21 1.34
N GLN A 165 -18.37 3.84 2.47
CA GLN A 165 -17.65 3.71 3.73
C GLN A 165 -17.00 2.33 3.80
N ILE A 166 -15.71 2.30 4.09
CA ILE A 166 -14.92 1.07 4.20
C ILE A 166 -14.21 0.99 5.55
N ASP A 167 -13.82 -0.21 5.94
CA ASP A 167 -12.97 -0.44 7.11
C ASP A 167 -11.50 -0.13 6.77
N ARG A 168 -11.10 1.14 6.92
CA ARG A 168 -9.71 1.59 6.69
C ARG A 168 -8.69 0.88 7.59
N ALA A 169 -9.09 0.49 8.80
CA ALA A 169 -8.20 -0.22 9.73
C ALA A 169 -7.94 -1.64 9.24
N LEU A 170 -8.95 -2.31 8.69
CA LEU A 170 -8.78 -3.60 8.02
C LEU A 170 -7.82 -3.50 6.84
N LEU A 171 -8.01 -2.51 5.95
CA LEU A 171 -7.11 -2.28 4.82
C LEU A 171 -5.67 -2.09 5.27
N LYS A 172 -5.43 -1.23 6.26
CA LYS A 172 -4.10 -1.01 6.82
C LYS A 172 -3.50 -2.32 7.33
N ASN A 173 -4.25 -3.08 8.13
CA ASN A 173 -3.77 -4.34 8.69
C ASN A 173 -3.44 -5.37 7.60
N VAL A 174 -4.21 -5.44 6.51
CA VAL A 174 -3.93 -6.34 5.37
C VAL A 174 -2.67 -5.90 4.63
N LEU A 175 -2.53 -4.60 4.35
CA LEU A 175 -1.38 -4.05 3.64
C LEU A 175 -0.08 -4.17 4.46
N ASP A 176 -0.17 -4.07 5.78
CA ASP A 176 0.95 -4.33 6.67
C ASP A 176 1.42 -5.80 6.56
N ILE A 177 0.57 -6.76 6.19
CA ILE A 177 0.99 -8.16 5.92
C ILE A 177 1.91 -8.22 4.71
N PHE A 178 1.60 -7.52 3.61
CA PHE A 178 2.46 -7.48 2.42
C PHE A 178 3.86 -6.95 2.73
N VAL A 179 3.95 -5.99 3.66
CA VAL A 179 5.24 -5.44 4.13
C VAL A 179 5.95 -6.41 5.07
N GLU A 180 5.24 -6.94 6.07
CA GLU A 180 5.83 -7.84 7.08
C GLU A 180 6.31 -9.17 6.49
N ILE A 181 5.64 -9.69 5.45
CA ILE A 181 6.02 -10.95 4.77
C ILE A 181 7.39 -10.87 4.10
N GLY A 182 7.79 -9.68 3.66
CA GLY A 182 9.10 -9.45 3.07
C GLY A 182 10.25 -9.44 4.07
N MET A 183 9.97 -9.54 5.37
CA MET A 183 11.00 -9.60 6.43
C MET A 183 12.07 -8.51 6.30
N GLY A 184 11.66 -7.29 5.95
CA GLY A 184 12.53 -6.14 5.71
C GLY A 184 12.73 -5.77 4.24
N GLN A 185 12.26 -6.60 3.31
CA GLN A 185 12.18 -6.29 1.87
C GLN A 185 10.79 -5.77 1.50
N MET A 186 10.73 -4.78 0.60
CA MET A 186 9.46 -4.21 0.13
C MET A 186 8.92 -4.90 -1.12
N ASP A 187 9.65 -5.86 -1.69
CA ASP A 187 9.35 -6.47 -2.99
C ASP A 187 7.94 -7.08 -3.06
N TYR A 188 7.44 -7.67 -1.96
CA TYR A 188 6.09 -8.23 -1.91
C TYR A 188 5.02 -7.14 -1.93
N TYR A 189 5.23 -6.05 -1.17
CA TYR A 189 4.34 -4.91 -1.23
C TYR A 189 4.37 -4.22 -2.60
N GLU A 190 5.56 -3.99 -3.16
CA GLU A 190 5.72 -3.27 -4.41
C GLU A 190 5.24 -4.08 -5.62
N ASN A 191 5.66 -5.34 -5.74
CA ASN A 191 5.36 -6.17 -6.91
C ASN A 191 4.00 -6.84 -6.83
N ASP A 192 3.60 -7.35 -5.66
CA ASP A 192 2.35 -8.11 -5.56
C ASP A 192 1.15 -7.19 -5.36
N PHE A 193 1.31 -5.99 -4.77
CA PHE A 193 0.20 -5.07 -4.51
C PHE A 193 0.34 -3.72 -5.25
N GLU A 194 1.38 -2.93 -4.95
CA GLU A 194 1.49 -1.53 -5.38
C GLU A 194 1.41 -1.39 -6.90
N ALA A 195 2.13 -2.24 -7.64
CA ALA A 195 2.12 -2.22 -9.10
C ALA A 195 0.71 -2.41 -9.69
N ALA A 196 -0.09 -3.32 -9.12
CA ALA A 196 -1.46 -3.57 -9.56
C ALA A 196 -2.38 -2.41 -9.16
N MET A 197 -2.24 -1.89 -7.93
CA MET A 197 -3.02 -0.75 -7.44
C MET A 197 -2.75 0.51 -8.28
N LEU A 198 -1.50 0.79 -8.64
CA LEU A 198 -1.14 1.93 -9.51
C LEU A 198 -1.72 1.78 -10.92
N LYS A 199 -1.70 0.57 -11.47
CA LYS A 199 -2.30 0.27 -12.78
C LYS A 199 -3.81 0.47 -12.76
N ASP A 200 -4.47 -0.05 -11.74
CA ASP A 200 -5.92 0.09 -11.56
C ASP A 200 -6.32 1.55 -11.35
N THR A 201 -5.60 2.27 -10.49
CA THR A 201 -5.77 3.72 -10.25
C THR A 201 -5.64 4.52 -11.55
N ALA A 202 -4.68 4.18 -12.40
CA ALA A 202 -4.54 4.84 -13.69
C ALA A 202 -5.78 4.62 -14.57
N ALA A 203 -6.26 3.38 -14.67
CA ALA A 203 -7.46 3.06 -15.43
C ALA A 203 -8.73 3.73 -14.84
N TYR A 204 -8.82 3.85 -13.52
CA TYR A 204 -9.89 4.57 -12.84
C TYR A 204 -9.91 6.05 -13.23
N TYR A 205 -8.79 6.76 -13.06
CA TYR A 205 -8.73 8.20 -13.34
C TYR A 205 -8.75 8.53 -14.82
N SER A 206 -8.21 7.66 -15.68
CA SER A 206 -8.32 7.80 -17.13
C SER A 206 -9.79 7.83 -17.58
N ARG A 207 -10.63 6.93 -17.04
CA ARG A 207 -12.09 6.90 -17.29
C ARG A 207 -12.83 8.12 -16.74
N LYS A 208 -12.48 8.59 -15.53
CA LYS A 208 -13.10 9.80 -14.96
C LYS A 208 -12.73 11.03 -15.80
N ALA A 209 -11.44 11.17 -16.14
CA ALA A 209 -10.93 12.29 -16.93
C ALA A 209 -11.55 12.37 -18.32
N SER A 210 -11.75 11.24 -19.01
CA SER A 210 -12.36 11.22 -20.35
C SER A 210 -13.80 11.74 -20.36
N ASN A 211 -14.52 11.59 -19.26
CA ASN A 211 -15.88 12.11 -19.12
C ASN A 211 -15.85 13.60 -18.74
N TRP A 212 -15.09 13.94 -17.69
CA TRP A 212 -15.00 15.30 -17.17
C TRP A 212 -14.47 16.30 -18.20
N ILE A 213 -13.52 15.91 -19.05
CA ILE A 213 -12.95 16.83 -20.05
C ILE A 213 -13.98 17.28 -21.09
N LEU A 214 -15.02 16.47 -21.33
CA LEU A 214 -16.11 16.80 -22.25
C LEU A 214 -17.18 17.63 -21.53
N GLU A 215 -17.60 17.19 -20.35
CA GLU A 215 -18.76 17.71 -19.63
C GLU A 215 -18.47 18.99 -18.83
N ASP A 216 -17.30 19.09 -18.21
CA ASP A 216 -17.00 20.15 -17.23
C ASP A 216 -16.34 21.37 -17.86
N SER A 217 -16.50 22.54 -17.22
CA SER A 217 -15.66 23.70 -17.50
C SER A 217 -14.21 23.46 -17.03
N CYS A 218 -13.24 24.20 -17.57
CA CYS A 218 -11.84 24.07 -17.11
C CYS A 218 -11.66 24.32 -15.59
N PRO A 219 -12.27 25.36 -14.97
CA PRO A 219 -12.25 25.52 -13.52
C PRO A 219 -12.83 24.34 -12.73
N ASP A 220 -14.00 23.83 -13.13
CA ASP A 220 -14.67 22.73 -12.43
C ASP A 220 -13.85 21.44 -12.53
N TYR A 221 -13.28 21.17 -13.70
CA TYR A 221 -12.35 20.05 -13.91
C TYR A 221 -11.15 20.15 -12.97
N MET A 222 -10.50 21.32 -12.91
CA MET A 222 -9.33 21.54 -12.06
C MET A 222 -9.66 21.38 -10.57
N LEU A 223 -10.84 21.81 -10.14
CA LEU A 223 -11.33 21.57 -8.77
C LEU A 223 -11.47 20.08 -8.48
N LYS A 224 -12.10 19.32 -9.38
CA LYS A 224 -12.22 17.85 -9.24
C LYS A 224 -10.84 17.18 -9.20
N ALA A 225 -9.91 17.60 -10.07
CA ALA A 225 -8.56 17.04 -10.11
C ALA A 225 -7.77 17.33 -8.83
N GLU A 226 -7.86 18.55 -8.30
CA GLU A 226 -7.24 18.93 -7.03
C GLU A 226 -7.78 18.10 -5.86
N GLU A 227 -9.10 17.92 -5.78
CA GLU A 227 -9.73 17.11 -4.74
C GLU A 227 -9.36 15.63 -4.86
N CYS A 228 -9.25 15.09 -6.08
CA CYS A 228 -8.79 13.72 -6.30
C CYS A 228 -7.37 13.50 -5.78
N LEU A 229 -6.44 14.41 -6.11
CA LEU A 229 -5.06 14.35 -5.61
C LEU A 229 -4.99 14.42 -4.08
N LYS A 230 -5.82 15.27 -3.47
CA LYS A 230 -5.93 15.37 -2.02
C LYS A 230 -6.45 14.07 -1.40
N ARG A 231 -7.54 13.52 -1.94
CA ARG A 231 -8.14 12.26 -1.44
C ARG A 231 -7.17 11.08 -1.58
N GLU A 232 -6.41 10.97 -2.67
CA GLU A 232 -5.41 9.90 -2.82
C GLU A 232 -4.24 10.09 -1.85
N LYS A 233 -3.78 11.32 -1.62
CA LYS A 233 -2.79 11.59 -0.55
C LYS A 233 -3.31 11.19 0.83
N ASP A 234 -4.57 11.51 1.13
CA ASP A 234 -5.19 11.12 2.38
C ASP A 234 -5.25 9.59 2.50
N ARG A 235 -5.63 8.85 1.46
CA ARG A 235 -5.61 7.37 1.46
C ARG A 235 -4.24 6.80 1.79
N VAL A 236 -3.18 7.38 1.20
CA VAL A 236 -1.82 6.94 1.50
C VAL A 236 -1.50 7.10 2.97
N SER A 237 -1.81 8.25 3.56
CA SER A 237 -1.55 8.51 4.98
C SER A 237 -2.34 7.60 5.94
N HIS A 238 -3.50 7.08 5.52
CA HIS A 238 -4.36 6.27 6.37
C HIS A 238 -4.01 4.78 6.32
N TYR A 239 -3.74 4.22 5.14
CA TYR A 239 -3.56 2.77 5.01
C TYR A 239 -2.52 2.27 4.01
N LEU A 240 -2.03 3.08 3.05
CA LEU A 240 -0.95 2.63 2.16
C LEU A 240 0.42 2.87 2.81
N HIS A 241 1.46 2.26 2.24
CA HIS A 241 2.82 2.54 2.67
C HIS A 241 3.27 3.90 2.12
N SER A 242 4.05 4.65 2.91
CA SER A 242 4.50 5.99 2.54
C SER A 242 5.31 6.06 1.24
N SER A 243 6.00 4.97 0.87
CA SER A 243 6.73 4.86 -0.40
C SER A 243 5.83 5.00 -1.63
N SER A 244 4.53 4.77 -1.48
CA SER A 244 3.56 4.86 -2.57
C SER A 244 3.09 6.28 -2.87
N GLU A 245 3.28 7.25 -1.96
CA GLU A 245 2.71 8.60 -2.12
C GLU A 245 3.12 9.24 -3.44
N THR A 246 4.43 9.31 -3.70
CA THR A 246 4.96 9.94 -4.92
C THR A 246 4.48 9.22 -6.18
N LYS A 247 4.63 7.89 -6.23
CA LYS A 247 4.25 7.07 -7.39
C LYS A 247 2.76 7.18 -7.71
N LEU A 248 1.91 7.16 -6.67
CA LEU A 248 0.46 7.28 -6.80
C LEU A 248 0.05 8.66 -7.30
N LEU A 249 0.54 9.72 -6.65
CA LEU A 249 0.19 11.09 -7.03
C LEU A 249 0.66 11.43 -8.44
N GLU A 250 1.86 11.01 -8.84
CA GLU A 250 2.35 11.17 -10.22
C GLU A 250 1.44 10.46 -11.22
N LYS A 251 0.96 9.25 -10.91
CA LYS A 251 0.06 8.49 -11.78
C LYS A 251 -1.29 9.20 -11.95
N VAL A 252 -1.88 9.64 -10.85
CA VAL A 252 -3.16 10.38 -10.85
C VAL A 252 -3.01 11.70 -11.60
N GLN A 253 -1.92 12.42 -11.36
CA GLN A 253 -1.61 13.68 -12.02
C GLN A 253 -1.38 13.51 -13.53
N HIS A 254 -0.75 12.41 -13.93
CA HIS A 254 -0.57 12.09 -15.34
C HIS A 254 -1.92 11.91 -16.05
N GLU A 255 -2.77 11.03 -15.53
CA GLU A 255 -4.06 10.70 -16.14
C GLU A 255 -5.05 11.87 -16.13
N LEU A 256 -5.07 12.66 -15.05
CA LEU A 256 -5.99 13.80 -14.92
C LEU A 256 -5.49 15.06 -15.64
N LEU A 257 -4.19 15.35 -15.63
CA LEU A 257 -3.69 16.65 -16.11
C LEU A 257 -2.78 16.55 -17.31
N SER A 258 -1.79 15.65 -17.28
CA SER A 258 -0.79 15.60 -18.36
C SER A 258 -1.39 15.16 -19.69
N VAL A 259 -2.27 14.14 -19.66
CA VAL A 259 -2.94 13.60 -20.85
C VAL A 259 -3.85 14.66 -21.51
N TYR A 260 -4.54 15.47 -20.71
CA TYR A 260 -5.54 16.43 -21.19
C TYR A 260 -5.05 17.89 -21.18
N ALA A 261 -3.76 18.13 -20.96
CA ALA A 261 -3.18 19.46 -20.73
C ALA A 261 -3.60 20.47 -21.81
N THR A 262 -3.32 20.17 -23.08
CA THR A 262 -3.66 21.06 -24.21
C THR A 262 -5.17 21.30 -24.29
N GLN A 263 -5.96 20.23 -24.24
CA GLN A 263 -7.42 20.31 -24.34
C GLN A 263 -8.05 21.14 -23.21
N LEU A 264 -7.50 21.03 -21.99
CA LEU A 264 -7.98 21.76 -20.82
C LEU A 264 -7.60 23.25 -20.88
N LEU A 265 -6.37 23.55 -21.30
CA LEU A 265 -5.85 24.91 -21.38
C LEU A 265 -6.45 25.70 -22.55
N GLU A 266 -6.71 25.04 -23.67
CA GLU A 266 -7.28 25.64 -24.88
C GLU A 266 -8.81 25.48 -24.95
N LYS A 267 -9.45 24.98 -23.88
CA LYS A 267 -10.88 24.72 -23.85
C LYS A 267 -11.68 25.98 -24.20
N GLU A 268 -12.60 25.86 -25.15
CA GLU A 268 -13.42 26.98 -25.60
C GLU A 268 -14.20 27.59 -24.42
N HIS A 269 -14.22 28.92 -24.36
CA HIS A 269 -14.91 29.74 -23.35
C HIS A 269 -14.53 29.54 -21.86
N SER A 270 -13.69 28.57 -21.51
CA SER A 270 -13.33 28.31 -20.10
C SER A 270 -11.84 28.06 -19.87
N GLY A 271 -11.06 27.81 -20.92
CA GLY A 271 -9.62 27.59 -20.85
C GLY A 271 -8.83 28.81 -20.41
N CYS A 272 -7.50 28.69 -20.40
CA CYS A 272 -6.58 29.69 -19.84
C CYS A 272 -6.79 31.09 -20.43
N HIS A 273 -7.04 31.22 -21.74
CA HIS A 273 -7.37 32.49 -22.38
C HIS A 273 -8.63 33.17 -21.81
N ALA A 274 -9.69 32.39 -21.56
CA ALA A 274 -10.93 32.92 -20.99
C ALA A 274 -10.72 33.36 -19.54
N LEU A 275 -9.99 32.57 -18.76
CA LEU A 275 -9.67 32.91 -17.37
C LEU A 275 -8.82 34.18 -17.25
N LEU A 276 -7.89 34.40 -18.18
CA LEU A 276 -7.10 35.64 -18.25
C LEU A 276 -7.95 36.85 -18.64
N ARG A 277 -8.78 36.71 -19.68
CA ARG A 277 -9.67 37.78 -20.14
C ARG A 277 -10.68 38.21 -19.06
N ASP A 278 -11.17 37.25 -18.29
CA ASP A 278 -12.24 37.47 -17.30
C ASP A 278 -11.69 37.66 -15.87
N ASP A 279 -10.38 37.91 -15.72
CA ASP A 279 -9.66 38.14 -14.45
C ASP A 279 -9.95 37.09 -13.35
N LYS A 280 -10.03 35.82 -13.73
CA LYS A 280 -10.31 34.69 -12.82
C LYS A 280 -9.06 34.26 -12.04
N VAL A 281 -8.55 35.14 -11.19
CA VAL A 281 -7.27 34.99 -10.46
C VAL A 281 -7.19 33.68 -9.65
N GLU A 282 -8.24 33.29 -8.94
CA GLU A 282 -8.25 32.06 -8.13
C GLU A 282 -8.11 30.80 -9.01
N ASP A 283 -8.78 30.76 -10.16
CA ASP A 283 -8.72 29.63 -11.08
C ASP A 283 -7.37 29.55 -11.80
N LEU A 284 -6.78 30.71 -12.13
CA LEU A 284 -5.41 30.79 -12.66
C LEU A 284 -4.37 30.35 -11.62
N SER A 285 -4.55 30.72 -10.35
CA SER A 285 -3.70 30.27 -9.24
C SER A 285 -3.75 28.75 -9.07
N ARG A 286 -4.95 28.15 -9.16
CA ARG A 286 -5.13 26.70 -9.15
C ARG A 286 -4.46 26.04 -10.35
N MET A 287 -4.65 26.58 -11.54
CA MET A 287 -3.98 26.11 -12.76
C MET A 287 -2.46 26.08 -12.57
N TYR A 288 -1.87 27.16 -12.08
CA TYR A 288 -0.44 27.21 -11.80
C TYR A 288 0.00 26.15 -10.77
N ARG A 289 -0.71 26.01 -9.64
CA ARG A 289 -0.39 25.00 -8.61
C ARG A 289 -0.44 23.56 -9.14
N LEU A 290 -1.39 23.26 -10.02
CA LEU A 290 -1.58 21.92 -10.59
C LEU A 290 -0.51 21.61 -11.65
N PHE A 291 -0.27 22.54 -12.57
CA PHE A 291 0.68 22.35 -13.68
C PHE A 291 2.15 22.54 -13.28
N SER A 292 2.46 23.32 -12.24
CA SER A 292 3.83 23.49 -11.72
C SER A 292 4.45 22.21 -11.18
N LYS A 293 3.61 21.27 -10.74
CA LYS A 293 4.03 19.94 -10.27
C LYS A 293 4.29 18.96 -11.41
N ILE A 294 3.93 19.29 -12.66
CA ILE A 294 4.14 18.43 -13.83
C ILE A 294 5.44 18.86 -14.53
N PRO A 295 6.33 17.92 -14.88
CA PRO A 295 7.50 18.24 -15.69
C PRO A 295 7.09 18.93 -17.01
N ARG A 296 7.56 20.16 -17.23
CA ARG A 296 7.19 21.03 -18.37
C ARG A 296 5.68 21.37 -18.47
N GLY A 297 4.92 21.20 -17.39
CA GLY A 297 3.48 21.48 -17.39
C GLY A 297 3.14 22.97 -17.52
N LEU A 298 4.05 23.86 -17.15
CA LEU A 298 3.85 25.31 -17.26
C LEU A 298 4.20 25.88 -18.63
N ASP A 299 4.89 25.15 -19.50
CA ASP A 299 5.31 25.65 -20.81
C ASP A 299 4.11 26.11 -21.67
N PRO A 300 3.00 25.33 -21.75
CA PRO A 300 1.82 25.76 -22.49
C PRO A 300 1.11 26.95 -21.81
N VAL A 301 1.03 26.97 -20.47
CA VAL A 301 0.43 28.06 -19.69
C VAL A 301 1.17 29.37 -19.93
N ALA A 302 2.51 29.33 -19.88
CA ALA A 302 3.37 30.48 -20.13
C ALA A 302 3.25 30.98 -21.58
N SER A 303 3.12 30.07 -22.55
CA SER A 303 2.89 30.42 -23.95
C SER A 303 1.56 31.17 -24.13
N ILE A 304 0.46 30.64 -23.59
CA ILE A 304 -0.87 31.24 -23.64
C ILE A 304 -0.87 32.62 -22.96
N PHE A 305 -0.25 32.72 -21.78
CA PHE A 305 -0.13 33.98 -21.05
C PHE A 305 0.64 35.03 -21.86
N LYS A 306 1.78 34.65 -22.45
CA LYS A 306 2.57 35.55 -23.31
C LYS A 306 1.76 36.05 -24.50
N GLN A 307 1.01 35.18 -25.15
CA GLN A 307 0.15 35.55 -26.28
C GLN A 307 -0.93 36.55 -25.85
N HIS A 308 -1.60 36.30 -24.73
CA HIS A 308 -2.63 37.17 -24.19
C HIS A 308 -2.10 38.58 -23.88
N VAL A 309 -1.00 38.68 -23.11
CA VAL A 309 -0.40 39.98 -22.77
C VAL A 309 0.09 40.73 -24.02
N THR A 310 0.63 40.01 -25.00
CA THR A 310 1.06 40.63 -26.27
C THR A 310 -0.13 41.18 -27.06
N ALA A 311 -1.25 40.45 -27.09
CA ALA A 311 -2.46 40.87 -27.78
C ALA A 311 -3.10 42.12 -27.11
N GLU A 312 -3.25 42.09 -25.79
CA GLU A 312 -3.75 43.24 -25.00
C GLU A 312 -2.85 44.47 -25.18
N GLY A 313 -1.53 44.29 -25.06
CA GLY A 313 -0.57 45.37 -25.27
C GLY A 313 -0.65 45.99 -26.68
N THR A 314 -0.77 45.15 -27.70
CA THR A 314 -0.90 45.60 -29.09
C THR A 314 -2.22 46.35 -29.32
N ALA A 315 -3.32 45.88 -28.71
CA ALA A 315 -4.62 46.54 -28.80
C ALA A 315 -4.60 47.94 -28.15
N LEU A 316 -3.97 48.08 -26.99
CA LEU A 316 -3.80 49.37 -26.30
C LEU A 316 -2.96 50.36 -27.11
N VAL A 317 -1.84 49.91 -27.70
CA VAL A 317 -1.00 50.77 -28.56
C VAL A 317 -1.80 51.27 -29.76
N LYS A 318 -2.54 50.38 -30.43
CA LYS A 318 -3.37 50.74 -31.58
C LYS A 318 -4.46 51.75 -31.20
N GLN A 319 -5.14 51.56 -30.07
CA GLN A 319 -6.13 52.53 -29.57
C GLN A 319 -5.49 53.90 -29.30
N ALA A 320 -4.28 53.94 -28.73
CA ALA A 320 -3.56 55.18 -28.48
C ALA A 320 -3.15 55.89 -29.79
N GLU A 321 -2.69 55.14 -30.80
CA GLU A 321 -2.34 55.66 -32.13
C GLU A 321 -3.55 56.23 -32.87
N ASP A 322 -4.68 55.51 -32.83
CA ASP A 322 -5.94 55.94 -33.44
C ASP A 322 -6.47 57.22 -32.76
N ALA A 323 -6.42 57.27 -31.42
CA ALA A 323 -6.82 58.46 -30.65
C ALA A 323 -5.91 59.67 -30.95
N ALA A 324 -4.60 59.46 -31.04
CA ALA A 324 -3.65 60.52 -31.38
C ALA A 324 -3.84 61.05 -32.82
N SER A 325 -4.10 60.15 -33.77
CA SER A 325 -4.39 60.51 -35.17
C SER A 325 -5.70 61.29 -35.29
N ASN A 326 -6.74 60.90 -34.56
CA ASN A 326 -7.99 61.65 -34.52
C ASN A 326 -7.80 63.04 -33.92
N LYS A 327 -7.05 63.17 -32.82
CA LYS A 327 -6.75 64.47 -32.20
C LYS A 327 -6.01 65.42 -33.16
N LYS A 328 -5.05 64.90 -33.95
CA LYS A 328 -4.38 65.67 -35.01
C LYS A 328 -5.34 66.12 -36.12
N LYS A 329 -6.28 65.26 -36.55
CA LYS A 329 -7.31 65.65 -37.52
C LYS A 329 -8.19 66.78 -37.00
N TRP A 330 -8.65 66.70 -35.75
CA TRP A 330 -9.45 67.76 -35.12
C TRP A 330 -8.70 69.10 -35.01
N LEU A 331 -7.42 69.07 -34.62
CA LEU A 331 -6.57 70.27 -34.57
C LEU A 331 -6.36 70.91 -35.95
N ASN A 332 -6.18 70.10 -37.00
CA ASN A 332 -6.03 70.61 -38.36
C ASN A 332 -7.33 71.24 -38.91
N VAL A 333 -8.50 70.71 -38.53
CA VAL A 333 -9.80 71.31 -38.87
C VAL A 333 -9.98 72.66 -38.16
N LEU A 334 -9.62 72.76 -36.88
CA LEU A 334 -9.71 74.02 -36.11
C LEU A 334 -8.77 75.12 -36.62
N HIS A 335 -7.61 74.79 -37.19
CA HIS A 335 -6.71 75.76 -37.82
C HIS A 335 -7.11 76.16 -39.25
N SER A 336 -8.12 75.49 -39.84
CA SER A 336 -8.60 75.76 -41.21
C SER A 336 -9.91 76.59 -41.24
N ILE A 337 -10.41 76.97 -40.07
CA ILE A 337 -11.51 77.94 -39.84
C ILE A 337 -10.87 79.23 -39.36
#